data_AF-A0A973IE87-F1
#
_entry.id   AF-A0A973IE87-F1
#
_cell.length_a   1.000
_cell.length_b   1.000
_cell.length_c   1.000
_cell.angle_alpha   90.00
_cell.angle_beta   90.00
_cell.angle_gamma   90.00
#
_symmetry.space_group_name_H-M   'P 1'
#
loop_
_entity.id
_entity.type
_entity.pdbx_description
1 polymer ?
#
loop_
_entity_poly.entity_id
_entity_poly.type
_entity_poly.pdbx_seq_one_letter_code
_entity_poly.pdbx_strand_id
1 'polypeptide(L)'
;MKYCGYIDILGTKSLADHAIDDLRTQMEWFHNSLQDFFSEYDSGRCIAASDGAFYENENVDDFYPYYKRVRNFLFDKDVFFKCSYIPGSIGFRPRQIDSDNPDENPRFLSLNFSNQSSQAYRAEARLKGIGCSVEGFGKPPNEEPKHTVSNFFLEKDGNKFKPIAFRDFAFSKFEMSGPDEEQPDWPEAQRLIEKIFFNISLTSMESNYIASKYVPLLINAIRSSDFGNIRANDREWEEAPYVLKRIVSSRSPISGFTRLPGIKFVILTIYDKMFSDNVDGIQGEAENKLIRFIARRKDCQTNLGAVPNFVLKPDAKKRLIRKLTEYRGISVGGV
;
A
#
# COMPACT_ATOMS: atom_id res chain seq x y z
N MET A 1 4.77 -3.36 -26.25
CA MET A 1 4.85 -4.53 -25.34
C MET A 1 3.60 -4.50 -24.48
N LYS A 2 2.96 -5.62 -24.14
CA LYS A 2 1.75 -5.57 -23.31
C LYS A 2 2.08 -5.76 -21.84
N TYR A 3 1.23 -5.23 -20.99
CA TYR A 3 1.25 -5.38 -19.55
C TYR A 3 -0.11 -5.89 -19.08
N CYS A 4 -0.12 -6.66 -18.00
CA CYS A 4 -1.34 -7.20 -17.46
C CYS A 4 -1.29 -7.32 -15.95
N GLY A 5 -2.47 -7.54 -15.38
CA GLY A 5 -2.58 -7.79 -13.96
C GLY A 5 -3.91 -8.36 -13.56
N TYR A 6 -4.04 -8.52 -12.25
CA TYR A 6 -5.24 -9.04 -11.60
C TYR A 6 -5.55 -8.17 -10.38
N ILE A 7 -6.82 -7.88 -10.14
CA ILE A 7 -7.35 -7.18 -8.96
C ILE A 7 -8.30 -8.15 -8.25
N ASP A 8 -8.18 -8.25 -6.93
CA ASP A 8 -8.94 -9.15 -6.06
C ASP A 8 -9.40 -8.40 -4.80
N ILE A 9 -10.70 -8.15 -4.66
CA ILE A 9 -11.23 -7.49 -3.46
C ILE A 9 -11.16 -8.42 -2.24
N LEU A 10 -10.92 -7.84 -1.07
CA LEU A 10 -10.68 -8.58 0.16
C LEU A 10 -11.95 -8.82 0.94
N GLY A 11 -12.05 -9.99 1.58
CA GLY A 11 -13.06 -10.26 2.60
C GLY A 11 -14.42 -10.71 2.08
N THR A 12 -14.56 -10.90 0.76
CA THR A 12 -15.79 -11.34 0.09
C THR A 12 -16.35 -12.64 0.67
N LYS A 13 -15.49 -13.63 0.95
CA LYS A 13 -15.90 -14.86 1.64
C LYS A 13 -16.56 -14.59 2.99
N SER A 14 -15.96 -13.72 3.82
CA SER A 14 -16.51 -13.41 5.15
C SER A 14 -17.82 -12.63 5.06
N LEU A 15 -17.97 -11.77 4.04
CA LEU A 15 -19.21 -11.04 3.79
C LEU A 15 -20.30 -11.98 3.26
N ALA A 16 -19.96 -12.92 2.36
CA ALA A 16 -20.89 -13.92 1.87
C ALA A 16 -21.52 -14.75 3.01
N ASP A 17 -20.74 -15.03 4.05
CA ASP A 17 -21.19 -15.82 5.19
C ASP A 17 -22.14 -15.04 6.13
N HIS A 18 -22.02 -13.71 6.23
CA HIS A 18 -22.63 -12.94 7.34
C HIS A 18 -23.41 -11.68 6.92
N ALA A 19 -23.24 -11.19 5.69
CA ALA A 19 -23.82 -9.94 5.18
C ALA A 19 -23.92 -9.94 3.64
N ILE A 20 -24.85 -10.73 3.10
CA ILE A 20 -24.98 -10.93 1.64
C ILE A 20 -25.36 -9.66 0.87
N ASP A 21 -26.16 -8.77 1.47
CA ASP A 21 -26.53 -7.50 0.86
C ASP A 21 -25.34 -6.54 0.78
N ASP A 22 -24.49 -6.54 1.80
CA ASP A 22 -23.23 -5.79 1.79
C ASP A 22 -22.28 -6.35 0.73
N LEU A 23 -22.19 -7.68 0.59
CA LEU A 23 -21.41 -8.30 -0.49
C LEU A 23 -21.91 -7.83 -1.86
N ARG A 24 -23.21 -7.87 -2.11
CA ARG A 24 -23.80 -7.43 -3.39
C ARG A 24 -23.46 -5.97 -3.68
N THR A 25 -23.62 -5.10 -2.68
CA THR A 25 -23.31 -3.68 -2.80
C THR A 25 -21.82 -3.45 -3.09
N GLN A 26 -20.92 -4.19 -2.44
CA GLN A 26 -19.49 -4.10 -2.72
C GLN A 26 -19.12 -4.62 -4.11
N MET A 27 -19.79 -5.67 -4.61
CA MET A 27 -19.60 -6.13 -5.99
C MET A 27 -20.05 -5.03 -6.97
N GLU A 28 -21.21 -4.43 -6.75
CA GLU A 28 -21.73 -3.35 -7.59
C GLU A 28 -20.73 -2.17 -7.61
N TRP A 29 -20.22 -1.73 -6.45
CA TRP A 29 -19.18 -0.70 -6.39
C TRP A 29 -17.89 -1.10 -7.12
N PHE A 30 -17.44 -2.35 -6.96
CA PHE A 30 -16.25 -2.85 -7.64
C PHE A 30 -16.43 -2.79 -9.16
N HIS A 31 -17.45 -3.45 -9.70
CA HIS A 31 -17.70 -3.53 -11.14
C HIS A 31 -17.95 -2.16 -11.76
N ASN A 32 -18.74 -1.30 -11.11
CA ASN A 32 -18.99 0.06 -11.60
C ASN A 32 -17.70 0.88 -11.63
N SER A 33 -16.87 0.82 -10.57
CA SER A 33 -15.60 1.57 -10.54
C SER A 33 -14.62 1.11 -11.63
N LEU A 34 -14.57 -0.20 -11.91
CA LEU A 34 -13.77 -0.71 -13.02
C LEU A 34 -14.32 -0.18 -14.35
N GLN A 35 -15.62 -0.29 -14.59
CA GLN A 35 -16.24 0.13 -15.84
C GLN A 35 -16.10 1.64 -16.08
N ASP A 36 -16.46 2.46 -15.11
CA ASP A 36 -16.48 3.92 -15.22
C ASP A 36 -15.07 4.46 -15.52
N PHE A 37 -14.07 4.04 -14.74
CA PHE A 37 -12.70 4.52 -14.91
C PHE A 37 -11.96 3.87 -16.08
N PHE A 38 -12.39 2.69 -16.54
CA PHE A 38 -11.84 2.06 -17.74
C PHE A 38 -12.40 2.68 -19.03
N SER A 39 -13.58 3.30 -18.99
CA SER A 39 -14.12 4.02 -20.15
C SER A 39 -13.29 5.23 -20.55
N GLU A 40 -12.54 5.80 -19.61
CA GLU A 40 -11.59 6.89 -19.83
C GLU A 40 -10.20 6.40 -20.28
N TYR A 41 -10.05 5.09 -20.51
CA TYR A 41 -8.79 4.43 -20.81
C TYR A 41 -8.65 4.10 -22.30
N ASP A 42 -7.74 4.79 -22.99
CA ASP A 42 -7.63 4.76 -24.47
C ASP A 42 -7.29 3.38 -25.05
N SER A 43 -6.54 2.52 -24.35
CA SER A 43 -6.12 1.23 -24.89
C SER A 43 -5.96 0.14 -23.83
N GLY A 44 -6.78 -0.90 -23.92
CA GLY A 44 -6.65 -2.05 -23.04
C GLY A 44 -7.81 -3.03 -23.11
N ARG A 45 -7.77 -4.02 -22.23
CA ARG A 45 -8.90 -4.92 -22.00
C ARG A 45 -9.07 -5.17 -20.51
N CYS A 46 -10.29 -5.14 -20.02
CA CYS A 46 -10.66 -5.59 -18.67
C CYS A 46 -11.64 -6.75 -18.78
N ILE A 47 -11.44 -7.80 -17.99
CA ILE A 47 -12.40 -8.90 -17.80
C ILE A 47 -12.64 -9.04 -16.30
N ALA A 48 -13.80 -8.58 -15.85
CA ALA A 48 -14.22 -8.65 -14.46
C ALA A 48 -15.25 -9.78 -14.27
N ALA A 49 -15.12 -10.53 -13.18
CA ALA A 49 -16.08 -11.55 -12.78
C ALA A 49 -16.01 -11.76 -11.27
N SER A 50 -17.17 -11.82 -10.60
CA SER A 50 -17.24 -11.94 -9.13
C SER A 50 -16.45 -10.81 -8.46
N ASP A 51 -15.49 -11.15 -7.63
CA ASP A 51 -14.61 -10.32 -6.82
C ASP A 51 -13.24 -10.09 -7.46
N GLY A 52 -13.07 -10.55 -8.70
CA GLY A 52 -11.82 -10.50 -9.43
C GLY A 52 -11.95 -9.73 -10.75
N ALA A 53 -10.86 -9.09 -11.17
CA ALA A 53 -10.76 -8.53 -12.50
C ALA A 53 -9.34 -8.68 -13.08
N PHE A 54 -9.27 -9.15 -14.32
CA PHE A 54 -8.05 -9.13 -15.11
C PHE A 54 -8.03 -7.88 -15.98
N TYR A 55 -6.87 -7.27 -16.11
CA TYR A 55 -6.69 -6.12 -17.00
C TYR A 55 -5.42 -6.27 -17.85
N GLU A 56 -5.44 -5.60 -19.00
CA GLU A 56 -4.34 -5.52 -19.96
C GLU A 56 -4.27 -4.11 -20.52
N ASN A 57 -3.06 -3.65 -20.76
CA ASN A 57 -2.74 -2.37 -21.37
C ASN A 57 -1.47 -2.44 -22.23
N GLU A 58 -1.32 -1.50 -23.15
CA GLU A 58 -0.19 -1.47 -24.09
C GLU A 58 0.97 -0.58 -23.62
N ASN A 59 0.68 0.45 -22.83
CA ASN A 59 1.68 1.35 -22.29
C ASN A 59 1.83 1.15 -20.78
N VAL A 60 3.08 0.96 -20.34
CA VAL A 60 3.45 0.62 -18.97
C VAL A 60 2.92 1.59 -17.91
N ASP A 61 2.80 2.87 -18.26
CA ASP A 61 2.41 3.94 -17.34
C ASP A 61 0.91 4.22 -17.30
N ASP A 62 0.16 3.72 -18.27
CA ASP A 62 -1.26 4.04 -18.40
C ASP A 62 -2.06 3.40 -17.25
N PHE A 63 -1.63 2.25 -16.71
CA PHE A 63 -2.36 1.58 -15.62
C PHE A 63 -2.43 2.43 -14.34
N TYR A 64 -1.44 3.27 -14.05
CA TYR A 64 -1.37 3.99 -12.79
C TYR A 64 -2.56 4.96 -12.57
N PRO A 65 -2.91 5.87 -13.51
CA PRO A 65 -4.11 6.70 -13.40
C PRO A 65 -5.40 5.92 -13.14
N TYR A 66 -5.60 4.80 -13.85
CA TYR A 66 -6.77 3.93 -13.69
C TYR A 66 -6.80 3.28 -12.30
N TYR A 67 -5.71 2.62 -11.91
CA TYR A 67 -5.55 1.99 -10.60
C TYR A 67 -5.77 2.99 -9.46
N LYS A 68 -5.22 4.20 -9.58
CA LYS A 68 -5.36 5.27 -8.59
C LYS A 68 -6.84 5.62 -8.37
N ARG A 69 -7.63 5.75 -9.44
CA ARG A 69 -9.07 6.08 -9.34
C ARG A 69 -9.89 4.95 -8.75
N VAL A 70 -9.67 3.71 -9.22
CA VAL A 70 -10.32 2.51 -8.67
C VAL A 70 -10.00 2.37 -7.18
N ARG A 71 -8.72 2.49 -6.80
CA ARG A 71 -8.27 2.50 -5.40
C ARG A 71 -8.97 3.58 -4.59
N ASN A 72 -8.99 4.80 -5.09
CA ASN A 72 -9.53 5.94 -4.38
C ASN A 72 -11.02 5.78 -4.08
N PHE A 73 -11.80 5.41 -5.09
CA PHE A 73 -13.23 5.17 -4.96
C PHE A 73 -13.54 4.01 -4.00
N LEU A 74 -12.89 2.86 -4.19
CA LEU A 74 -13.19 1.68 -3.38
C LEU A 74 -12.75 1.85 -1.93
N PHE A 75 -11.61 2.49 -1.68
CA PHE A 75 -11.15 2.72 -0.30
C PHE A 75 -12.01 3.74 0.42
N ASP A 76 -12.65 4.70 -0.28
CA ASP A 76 -13.66 5.56 0.33
C ASP A 76 -14.87 4.76 0.84
N LYS A 77 -15.23 3.69 0.12
CA LYS A 77 -16.31 2.75 0.46
C LYS A 77 -15.88 1.62 1.39
N ASP A 78 -14.69 1.70 1.99
CA ASP A 78 -14.10 0.67 2.83
C ASP A 78 -13.93 -0.70 2.13
N VAL A 79 -13.86 -0.71 0.79
CA VAL A 79 -13.58 -1.87 -0.05
C VAL A 79 -12.10 -1.90 -0.41
N PHE A 80 -11.36 -2.81 0.20
CA PHE A 80 -9.92 -2.97 -0.04
C PHE A 80 -9.64 -4.13 -0.99
N PHE A 81 -8.55 -4.05 -1.73
CA PHE A 81 -8.16 -5.09 -2.69
C PHE A 81 -6.65 -5.33 -2.74
N LYS A 82 -6.29 -6.50 -3.23
CA LYS A 82 -4.94 -6.85 -3.68
C LYS A 82 -4.88 -6.71 -5.20
N CYS A 83 -3.71 -6.41 -5.72
CA CYS A 83 -3.48 -6.34 -7.14
C CYS A 83 -2.11 -6.90 -7.50
N SER A 84 -1.93 -7.31 -8.75
CA SER A 84 -0.62 -7.52 -9.37
C SER A 84 -0.53 -6.77 -10.69
N TYR A 85 0.68 -6.41 -11.09
CA TYR A 85 0.99 -5.82 -12.39
C TYR A 85 2.31 -6.39 -12.90
N ILE A 86 2.27 -7.05 -14.05
CA ILE A 86 3.42 -7.76 -14.64
C ILE A 86 3.47 -7.54 -16.16
N PRO A 87 4.65 -7.67 -16.80
CA PRO A 87 4.73 -7.70 -18.25
C PRO A 87 4.05 -8.95 -18.82
N GLY A 88 3.20 -8.78 -19.83
CA GLY A 88 2.42 -9.86 -20.41
C GLY A 88 1.09 -9.41 -21.01
N SER A 89 0.34 -10.37 -21.52
CA SER A 89 -0.98 -10.15 -22.09
C SER A 89 -1.99 -11.04 -21.37
N ILE A 90 -3.19 -10.53 -21.14
CA ILE A 90 -4.30 -11.37 -20.68
C ILE A 90 -4.76 -12.20 -21.87
N GLY A 91 -4.40 -13.48 -21.82
CA GLY A 91 -4.85 -14.45 -22.81
C GLY A 91 -6.00 -15.24 -22.22
N PHE A 92 -7.16 -15.14 -22.85
CA PHE A 92 -8.31 -15.97 -22.53
C PHE A 92 -8.67 -16.78 -23.75
N ARG A 93 -8.86 -18.09 -23.55
CA ARG A 93 -9.40 -18.97 -24.58
C ARG A 93 -10.84 -19.28 -24.22
N PRO A 94 -11.84 -18.66 -24.88
CA PRO A 94 -13.22 -19.03 -24.67
C PRO A 94 -13.43 -20.47 -25.14
N ARG A 95 -14.09 -21.26 -24.31
CA ARG A 95 -14.66 -22.54 -24.67
C ARG A 95 -16.15 -22.42 -24.43
N GLN A 96 -16.91 -22.46 -25.51
CA GLN A 96 -18.36 -22.37 -25.46
C GLN A 96 -18.99 -23.65 -26.01
N ILE A 97 -20.18 -23.97 -25.50
CA ILE A 97 -21.10 -24.88 -26.17
C ILE A 97 -22.15 -23.97 -26.79
N ASP A 98 -22.13 -23.89 -28.12
CA ASP A 98 -23.06 -23.05 -28.88
C ASP A 98 -24.51 -23.49 -28.60
N SER A 99 -25.43 -22.52 -28.57
CA SER A 99 -26.86 -22.87 -28.56
C SER A 99 -27.28 -23.28 -29.97
N ASP A 100 -28.27 -24.19 -30.07
CA ASP A 100 -28.90 -24.54 -31.33
C ASP A 100 -29.63 -23.33 -31.95
N ASN A 101 -29.91 -22.30 -31.15
CA ASN A 101 -30.48 -21.02 -31.56
C ASN A 101 -29.40 -19.91 -31.54
N PRO A 102 -29.07 -19.29 -32.68
CA PRO A 102 -28.05 -18.24 -32.76
C PRO A 102 -28.42 -16.95 -32.01
N ASP A 103 -29.69 -16.76 -31.65
CA ASP A 103 -30.16 -15.62 -30.84
C ASP A 103 -30.04 -15.87 -29.32
N GLU A 104 -29.60 -17.06 -28.90
CA GLU A 104 -29.43 -17.42 -27.49
C GLU A 104 -27.98 -17.32 -27.03
N ASN A 105 -27.79 -16.87 -25.78
CA ASN A 105 -26.49 -16.94 -25.11
C ASN A 105 -26.01 -18.40 -25.04
N PRO A 106 -24.69 -18.66 -25.17
CA PRO A 106 -24.16 -20.01 -25.08
C PRO A 106 -24.52 -20.65 -23.73
N ARG A 107 -25.01 -21.90 -23.77
CA ARG A 107 -25.41 -22.64 -22.56
C ARG A 107 -24.24 -22.94 -21.62
N PHE A 108 -23.03 -22.88 -22.15
CA PHE A 108 -21.79 -23.01 -21.40
C PHE A 108 -20.79 -22.01 -21.97
N LEU A 109 -20.22 -21.17 -21.10
CA LEU A 109 -19.10 -20.29 -21.43
C LEU A 109 -18.01 -20.49 -20.38
N SER A 110 -16.81 -20.83 -20.84
CA SER A 110 -15.62 -20.98 -20.00
C SER A 110 -14.50 -20.13 -20.55
N LEU A 111 -13.82 -19.38 -19.69
CA LEU A 111 -12.63 -18.62 -20.03
C LEU A 111 -11.42 -19.29 -19.41
N ASN A 112 -10.59 -19.96 -20.23
CA ASN A 112 -9.36 -20.55 -19.74
C ASN A 112 -8.22 -19.53 -19.73
N PHE A 113 -7.54 -19.42 -18.60
CA PHE A 113 -6.38 -18.55 -18.43
C PHE A 113 -5.22 -18.98 -19.32
N SER A 114 -4.53 -18.00 -19.90
CA SER A 114 -3.17 -18.17 -20.39
C SER A 114 -2.18 -18.32 -19.23
N ASN A 115 -0.97 -18.83 -19.54
CA ASN A 115 0.12 -18.90 -18.58
C ASN A 115 0.43 -17.53 -17.94
N GLN A 116 0.34 -16.44 -18.71
CA GLN A 116 0.56 -15.07 -18.21
C GLN A 116 -0.55 -14.64 -17.25
N SER A 117 -1.81 -14.94 -17.54
CA SER A 117 -2.92 -14.64 -16.61
C SER A 117 -2.77 -15.44 -15.31
N SER A 118 -2.34 -16.70 -15.38
CA SER A 118 -2.00 -17.49 -14.19
C SER A 118 -0.81 -16.92 -13.40
N GLN A 119 0.17 -16.31 -14.08
CA GLN A 119 1.28 -15.62 -13.41
C GLN A 119 0.81 -14.36 -12.68
N ALA A 120 -0.06 -13.55 -13.30
CA ALA A 120 -0.64 -12.37 -12.66
C ALA A 120 -1.45 -12.76 -11.41
N TYR A 121 -2.31 -13.78 -11.53
CA TYR A 121 -3.05 -14.34 -10.39
C TYR A 121 -2.11 -14.85 -9.29
N ARG A 122 -1.04 -15.57 -9.64
CA ARG A 122 -0.05 -16.06 -8.67
C ARG A 122 0.74 -14.92 -8.00
N ALA A 123 1.04 -13.84 -8.72
CA ALA A 123 1.72 -12.68 -8.15
C ALA A 123 0.83 -11.98 -7.12
N GLU A 124 -0.45 -11.78 -7.46
CA GLU A 124 -1.46 -11.25 -6.55
C GLU A 124 -1.59 -12.16 -5.32
N ALA A 125 -1.78 -13.47 -5.49
CA ALA A 125 -1.96 -14.41 -4.39
C ALA A 125 -0.75 -14.51 -3.42
N ARG A 126 0.45 -14.15 -3.88
CA ARG A 126 1.67 -14.06 -3.04
C ARG A 126 1.65 -12.82 -2.15
N LEU A 127 1.01 -11.74 -2.59
CA LEU A 127 0.84 -10.53 -1.80
C LEU A 127 -0.15 -10.81 -0.66
N LYS A 128 0.30 -10.68 0.59
CA LYS A 128 -0.54 -10.94 1.78
C LYS A 128 -1.22 -9.70 2.35
N GLY A 129 -1.01 -8.54 1.76
CA GLY A 129 -1.64 -7.31 2.19
C GLY A 129 -2.13 -6.42 1.06
N ILE A 130 -2.72 -5.29 1.42
CA ILE A 130 -3.42 -4.41 0.48
C ILE A 130 -2.38 -3.62 -0.32
N GLY A 131 -2.56 -3.56 -1.64
CA GLY A 131 -1.64 -2.88 -2.57
C GLY A 131 -1.55 -3.62 -3.91
N CYS A 132 -0.65 -3.16 -4.77
CA CYS A 132 -0.36 -3.78 -6.06
C CYS A 132 1.06 -4.34 -6.07
N SER A 133 1.24 -5.63 -6.39
CA SER A 133 2.57 -6.21 -6.62
C SER A 133 3.04 -5.94 -8.05
N VAL A 134 3.96 -5.00 -8.21
CA VAL A 134 4.57 -4.63 -9.49
C VAL A 134 5.87 -5.43 -9.68
N GLU A 135 5.86 -6.43 -10.56
CA GLU A 135 6.94 -7.42 -10.71
C GLU A 135 7.34 -7.68 -12.17
N GLY A 136 8.55 -8.23 -12.39
CA GLY A 136 9.00 -8.67 -13.72
C GLY A 136 9.62 -7.57 -14.60
N PHE A 137 9.76 -6.37 -14.05
CA PHE A 137 10.44 -5.23 -14.69
C PHE A 137 11.95 -5.24 -14.35
N GLY A 138 12.80 -4.66 -15.22
CA GLY A 138 14.25 -4.51 -14.94
C GLY A 138 15.21 -5.38 -15.75
N LYS A 139 14.78 -6.01 -16.85
CA LYS A 139 15.68 -6.49 -17.90
C LYS A 139 15.28 -5.89 -19.25
N PRO A 140 16.22 -5.39 -20.07
CA PRO A 140 15.90 -4.83 -21.38
C PRO A 140 15.03 -5.79 -22.20
N PRO A 141 13.97 -5.29 -22.87
CA PRO A 141 13.64 -3.88 -23.08
C PRO A 141 12.74 -3.25 -21.98
N ASN A 142 12.56 -3.90 -20.83
CA ASN A 142 11.51 -3.54 -19.87
C ASN A 142 11.82 -2.23 -19.13
N GLU A 143 11.10 -1.17 -19.51
CA GLU A 143 10.96 0.07 -18.74
C GLU A 143 10.22 -0.21 -17.42
N GLU A 144 10.70 0.40 -16.34
CA GLU A 144 10.07 0.31 -15.03
C GLU A 144 8.87 1.28 -14.97
N PRO A 145 7.69 0.87 -14.48
CA PRO A 145 6.54 1.75 -14.41
C PRO A 145 6.83 2.97 -13.53
N LYS A 146 6.46 4.15 -14.01
CA LYS A 146 6.46 5.39 -13.23
C LYS A 146 5.53 5.25 -12.03
N HIS A 147 5.71 6.14 -11.06
CA HIS A 147 4.87 6.22 -9.85
C HIS A 147 4.88 4.93 -9.03
N THR A 148 6.00 4.20 -9.00
CA THR A 148 6.17 3.04 -8.13
C THR A 148 7.14 3.32 -6.99
N VAL A 149 6.87 2.73 -5.83
CA VAL A 149 7.68 2.83 -4.62
C VAL A 149 8.09 1.45 -4.12
N SER A 150 9.19 1.37 -3.39
CA SER A 150 9.53 0.17 -2.64
C SER A 150 8.58 0.00 -1.47
N ASN A 151 8.04 -1.20 -1.32
CA ASN A 151 7.09 -1.55 -0.27
C ASN A 151 7.45 -2.91 0.35
N PHE A 152 6.80 -3.29 1.44
CA PHE A 152 6.89 -4.63 2.01
C PHE A 152 5.63 -5.00 2.78
N PHE A 153 5.31 -6.30 2.78
CA PHE A 153 4.34 -6.88 3.70
C PHE A 153 5.03 -7.71 4.77
N LEU A 154 4.28 -8.05 5.81
CA LEU A 154 4.79 -8.85 6.90
C LEU A 154 4.26 -10.28 6.79
N GLU A 155 5.17 -11.23 6.66
CA GLU A 155 4.87 -12.65 6.76
C GLU A 155 5.20 -13.13 8.18
N LYS A 156 4.33 -13.96 8.76
CA LYS A 156 4.56 -14.54 10.07
C LYS A 156 5.40 -15.81 9.94
N ASP A 157 6.55 -15.82 10.60
CA ASP A 157 7.45 -16.96 10.72
C ASP A 157 7.59 -17.33 12.21
N GLY A 158 6.81 -18.32 12.65
CA GLY A 158 6.64 -18.64 14.06
C GLY A 158 6.12 -17.43 14.88
N ASN A 159 6.90 -16.98 15.86
CA ASN A 159 6.58 -15.81 16.68
C ASN A 159 7.18 -14.49 16.16
N LYS A 160 7.82 -14.50 14.99
CA LYS A 160 8.49 -13.34 14.41
C LYS A 160 7.79 -12.91 13.13
N PHE A 161 7.83 -11.61 12.86
CA PHE A 161 7.44 -11.05 11.56
C PHE A 161 8.67 -10.86 10.69
N LYS A 162 8.56 -11.36 9.46
CA LYS A 162 9.56 -11.22 8.41
C LYS A 162 9.03 -10.26 7.35
N PRO A 163 9.69 -9.11 7.12
CA PRO A 163 9.36 -8.25 6.01
C PRO A 163 9.69 -8.92 4.67
N ILE A 164 8.76 -8.89 3.72
CA ILE A 164 8.93 -9.37 2.35
C ILE A 164 8.76 -8.18 1.40
N ALA A 165 9.83 -7.83 0.70
CA ALA A 165 9.85 -6.68 -0.20
C ALA A 165 9.06 -6.94 -1.48
N PHE A 166 8.41 -5.88 -1.97
CA PHE A 166 7.80 -5.82 -3.30
C PHE A 166 7.79 -4.36 -3.77
N ARG A 167 7.32 -4.11 -5.00
CA ARG A 167 7.07 -2.74 -5.49
C ARG A 167 5.58 -2.51 -5.61
N ASP A 168 5.15 -1.30 -5.33
CA ASP A 168 3.75 -0.90 -5.34
C ASP A 168 3.57 0.44 -6.06
N PHE A 169 2.38 0.72 -6.54
CA PHE A 169 2.02 2.03 -7.06
C PHE A 169 1.84 3.02 -5.91
N ALA A 170 2.53 4.15 -6.02
CA ALA A 170 2.52 5.22 -5.05
C ALA A 170 1.11 5.78 -4.84
N PHE A 171 0.84 6.22 -3.62
CA PHE A 171 -0.24 7.18 -3.42
C PHE A 171 0.12 8.52 -4.07
N SER A 172 -0.88 9.21 -4.61
CA SER A 172 -0.75 10.60 -4.99
C SER A 172 -0.54 11.49 -3.76
N LYS A 173 -0.03 12.69 -3.99
CA LYS A 173 0.14 13.71 -2.93
C LYS A 173 -1.20 13.98 -2.23
N PHE A 174 -2.26 14.17 -3.02
CA PHE A 174 -3.59 14.44 -2.48
C PHE A 174 -4.12 13.29 -1.61
N GLU A 175 -4.01 12.02 -2.05
CA GLU A 175 -4.48 10.86 -1.26
C GLU A 175 -3.87 10.82 0.16
N MET A 176 -2.63 11.30 0.31
CA MET A 176 -1.85 11.30 1.57
C MET A 176 -1.83 12.64 2.32
N SER A 177 -2.48 13.67 1.77
CA SER A 177 -2.50 15.02 2.32
C SER A 177 -3.44 15.16 3.52
N GLY A 178 -3.18 16.16 4.38
CA GLY A 178 -4.16 16.63 5.37
C GLY A 178 -5.30 17.46 4.76
N PRO A 179 -6.37 17.78 5.51
CA PRO A 179 -7.54 18.52 5.02
C PRO A 179 -7.24 19.85 4.32
N ASP A 180 -6.19 20.54 4.77
CA ASP A 180 -5.78 21.86 4.28
C ASP A 180 -4.54 21.81 3.37
N GLU A 181 -4.07 20.60 3.06
CA GLU A 181 -2.88 20.34 2.26
C GLU A 181 -3.35 19.78 0.91
N GLU A 182 -2.94 20.39 -0.21
CA GLU A 182 -3.21 19.94 -1.60
C GLU A 182 -4.67 20.01 -2.10
N GLN A 183 -4.81 20.30 -3.40
CA GLN A 183 -6.08 20.22 -4.13
C GLN A 183 -6.23 18.85 -4.79
N PRO A 184 -7.46 18.34 -4.97
CA PRO A 184 -7.68 17.08 -5.64
C PRO A 184 -7.33 17.15 -7.13
N ASP A 185 -6.78 16.06 -7.65
CA ASP A 185 -6.50 15.90 -9.09
C ASP A 185 -7.82 15.80 -9.91
N TRP A 186 -8.93 15.37 -9.31
CA TRP A 186 -10.27 15.28 -9.91
C TRP A 186 -11.38 15.49 -8.84
N PRO A 187 -12.58 15.97 -9.19
CA PRO A 187 -13.58 16.43 -8.22
C PRO A 187 -13.99 15.41 -7.15
N GLU A 188 -14.03 14.13 -7.50
CA GLU A 188 -14.45 13.04 -6.61
C GLU A 188 -13.32 12.45 -5.78
N ALA A 189 -12.07 12.90 -5.97
CA ALA A 189 -10.92 12.34 -5.29
C ALA A 189 -11.06 12.48 -3.77
N GLN A 190 -10.76 11.40 -3.05
CA GLN A 190 -10.78 11.34 -1.59
C GLN A 190 -9.38 11.30 -0.99
N ARG A 191 -9.25 11.88 0.21
CA ARG A 191 -8.06 11.68 1.04
C ARG A 191 -8.16 10.33 1.71
N LEU A 192 -7.25 9.42 1.37
CA LEU A 192 -7.32 8.02 1.83
C LEU A 192 -6.61 7.81 3.17
N ILE A 193 -5.67 8.68 3.53
CA ILE A 193 -4.86 8.49 4.74
C ILE A 193 -5.70 8.38 6.02
N GLU A 194 -6.76 9.19 6.17
CA GLU A 194 -7.67 9.10 7.30
C GLU A 194 -8.50 7.82 7.29
N LYS A 195 -8.98 7.38 6.12
CA LYS A 195 -9.70 6.10 5.96
C LYS A 195 -8.82 4.91 6.34
N ILE A 196 -7.54 4.95 5.96
CA ILE A 196 -6.54 3.94 6.34
C ILE A 196 -6.38 3.91 7.87
N PHE A 197 -6.17 5.07 8.51
CA PHE A 197 -6.05 5.12 9.97
C PHE A 197 -7.32 4.68 10.69
N PHE A 198 -8.50 5.10 10.19
CA PHE A 198 -9.78 4.71 10.74
C PHE A 198 -10.00 3.19 10.67
N ASN A 199 -9.78 2.58 9.51
CA ASN A 199 -9.92 1.12 9.35
C ASN A 199 -8.95 0.35 10.24
N ILE A 200 -7.70 0.80 10.36
CA ILE A 200 -6.75 0.19 11.30
C ILE A 200 -7.29 0.34 12.74
N SER A 201 -7.83 1.50 13.11
CA SER A 201 -8.41 1.78 14.45
C SER A 201 -9.55 0.84 14.85
N LEU A 202 -10.37 0.41 13.91
CA LEU A 202 -11.54 -0.45 14.13
C LEU A 202 -11.21 -1.94 14.24
N THR A 203 -10.04 -2.36 13.75
CA THR A 203 -9.67 -3.77 13.69
C THR A 203 -8.98 -4.24 14.98
N SER A 204 -9.06 -5.54 15.30
CA SER A 204 -8.32 -6.09 16.46
C SER A 204 -6.82 -5.87 16.28
N MET A 205 -6.31 -4.88 17.02
CA MET A 205 -4.96 -4.33 16.92
C MET A 205 -3.85 -5.30 17.29
N GLU A 206 -4.17 -6.51 17.76
CA GLU A 206 -3.24 -7.58 18.09
C GLU A 206 -3.25 -8.70 17.03
N SER A 207 -4.10 -8.58 16.00
CA SER A 207 -4.25 -9.60 14.97
C SER A 207 -3.08 -9.57 13.98
N ASN A 208 -2.38 -10.70 13.88
CA ASN A 208 -1.31 -10.90 12.89
C ASN A 208 -1.85 -10.76 11.44
N TYR A 209 -3.12 -11.12 11.23
CA TYR A 209 -3.79 -11.01 9.93
C TYR A 209 -4.01 -9.55 9.53
N ILE A 210 -4.34 -8.69 10.49
CA ILE A 210 -4.48 -7.24 10.26
C ILE A 210 -3.12 -6.61 9.99
N ALA A 211 -2.09 -6.99 10.75
CA ALA A 211 -0.73 -6.53 10.50
C ALA A 211 -0.23 -6.87 9.09
N SER A 212 -0.42 -8.11 8.62
CA SER A 212 -0.03 -8.49 7.25
C SER A 212 -0.80 -7.71 6.19
N LYS A 213 -2.05 -7.31 6.48
CA LYS A 213 -2.93 -6.58 5.55
C LYS A 213 -2.62 -5.09 5.43
N TYR A 214 -2.54 -4.38 6.55
CA TYR A 214 -2.54 -2.92 6.58
C TYR A 214 -1.15 -2.29 6.69
N VAL A 215 -0.14 -3.03 7.16
CA VAL A 215 1.23 -2.50 7.19
C VAL A 215 1.69 -2.04 5.79
N PRO A 216 1.50 -2.80 4.70
CA PRO A 216 1.86 -2.35 3.35
C PRO A 216 1.26 -1.00 2.95
N LEU A 217 0.02 -0.70 3.38
CA LEU A 217 -0.62 0.59 3.09
C LEU A 217 0.09 1.75 3.77
N LEU A 218 0.45 1.58 5.04
CA LEU A 218 1.18 2.60 5.81
C LEU A 218 2.58 2.81 5.23
N ILE A 219 3.25 1.71 4.84
CA ILE A 219 4.56 1.79 4.21
C ILE A 219 4.46 2.52 2.87
N ASN A 220 3.49 2.20 2.03
CA ASN A 220 3.24 2.91 0.78
C ASN A 220 2.93 4.39 1.03
N ALA A 221 2.08 4.71 2.01
CA ALA A 221 1.77 6.09 2.41
C ALA A 221 3.03 6.88 2.80
N ILE A 222 3.91 6.29 3.62
CA ILE A 222 5.18 6.89 4.01
C ILE A 222 6.09 7.08 2.79
N ARG A 223 6.23 6.05 1.96
CA ARG A 223 7.15 6.06 0.80
C ARG A 223 6.68 6.99 -0.32
N SER A 224 5.39 7.25 -0.41
CA SER A 224 4.76 8.17 -1.36
C SER A 224 4.74 9.63 -0.89
N SER A 225 4.91 9.87 0.41
CA SER A 225 4.94 11.21 0.99
C SER A 225 6.32 11.85 0.86
N ASP A 226 6.36 13.18 0.80
CA ASP A 226 7.59 13.97 0.79
C ASP A 226 8.03 14.30 2.22
N PHE A 227 9.27 13.93 2.57
CA PHE A 227 9.88 14.23 3.87
C PHE A 227 11.00 15.29 3.77
N GLY A 228 11.25 15.88 2.60
CA GLY A 228 12.44 16.68 2.32
C GLY A 228 12.54 18.04 3.02
N ASN A 229 11.42 18.61 3.48
CA ASN A 229 11.38 19.94 4.12
C ASN A 229 10.88 19.93 5.57
N ILE A 230 10.89 18.76 6.22
CA ILE A 230 10.29 18.63 7.55
C ILE A 230 10.98 19.52 8.56
N ARG A 231 10.17 20.31 9.25
CA ARG A 231 10.58 21.10 10.41
C ARG A 231 9.74 20.69 11.62
N ALA A 232 10.28 20.97 12.80
CA ALA A 232 9.52 20.82 14.02
C ALA A 232 9.96 21.89 15.01
N ASN A 233 8.99 22.28 15.84
CA ASN A 233 9.24 23.00 17.06
C ASN A 233 8.74 22.15 18.25
N ASP A 234 8.91 22.67 19.47
CA ASP A 234 8.53 21.96 20.70
C ASP A 234 7.03 21.56 20.73
N ARG A 235 6.17 22.31 20.03
CA ARG A 235 4.71 22.15 20.08
C ARG A 235 4.16 21.38 18.88
N GLU A 236 4.72 21.56 17.70
CA GLU A 236 4.12 21.07 16.46
C GLU A 236 5.14 20.55 15.44
N TRP A 237 4.62 19.95 14.37
CA TRP A 237 5.39 19.59 13.19
C TRP A 237 5.01 20.55 12.07
N GLU A 238 6.01 21.20 11.49
CA GLU A 238 5.88 22.17 10.41
C GLU A 238 6.32 21.50 9.11
N GLU A 239 5.58 21.72 8.02
CA GLU A 239 5.91 21.15 6.69
C GLU A 239 6.07 19.61 6.70
N ALA A 240 5.55 18.94 7.74
CA ALA A 240 5.61 17.50 7.88
C ALA A 240 4.46 16.81 7.13
N PRO A 241 4.74 15.68 6.44
CA PRO A 241 3.68 14.93 5.80
C PRO A 241 2.69 14.41 6.84
N TYR A 242 1.42 14.40 6.47
CA TYR A 242 0.33 14.10 7.39
C TYR A 242 0.47 12.73 8.07
N VAL A 243 0.99 11.72 7.36
CA VAL A 243 1.29 10.38 7.92
C VAL A 243 2.29 10.44 9.10
N LEU A 244 3.32 11.29 9.02
CA LEU A 244 4.26 11.51 10.12
C LEU A 244 3.57 12.20 11.30
N LYS A 245 2.80 13.26 11.01
CA LYS A 245 2.05 14.01 12.02
C LYS A 245 1.12 13.07 12.80
N ARG A 246 0.36 12.22 12.12
CA ARG A 246 -0.59 11.28 12.73
C ARG A 246 0.08 10.20 13.57
N ILE A 247 1.20 9.63 13.10
CA ILE A 247 1.88 8.53 13.80
C ILE A 247 2.68 9.03 15.02
N VAL A 248 3.32 10.19 14.91
CA VAL A 248 4.31 10.65 15.90
C VAL A 248 3.77 11.74 16.85
N SER A 249 2.73 12.49 16.45
CA SER A 249 2.23 13.65 17.23
C SER A 249 0.98 13.39 18.04
N SER A 250 0.25 12.31 17.78
CA SER A 250 -1.05 12.05 18.43
C SER A 250 -0.90 11.92 19.95
N ARG A 251 -1.30 12.95 20.72
CA ARG A 251 -1.38 12.94 22.20
C ARG A 251 -2.59 12.17 22.78
N SER A 252 -3.44 11.57 21.93
CA SER A 252 -4.67 10.83 22.32
C SER A 252 -4.90 9.62 21.38
N PRO A 253 -5.81 8.69 21.71
CA PRO A 253 -5.58 7.27 21.89
C PRO A 253 -5.57 6.50 20.55
N ILE A 254 -4.57 6.71 19.69
CA ILE A 254 -4.16 5.62 18.78
C ILE A 254 -3.27 4.62 19.54
N SER A 255 -3.58 4.37 20.82
CA SER A 255 -2.98 3.32 21.64
C SER A 255 -3.15 1.94 21.02
N GLY A 256 -4.10 1.78 20.09
CA GLY A 256 -4.24 0.59 19.27
C GLY A 256 -3.16 0.46 18.20
N PHE A 257 -2.80 1.52 17.49
CA PHE A 257 -1.80 1.47 16.42
C PHE A 257 -0.41 1.13 16.93
N THR A 258 -0.06 1.58 18.13
CA THR A 258 1.21 1.22 18.76
C THR A 258 1.30 -0.28 19.10
N ARG A 259 0.16 -0.98 19.19
CA ARG A 259 0.04 -2.43 19.41
C ARG A 259 0.02 -3.26 18.12
N LEU A 260 -0.18 -2.63 16.96
CA LEU A 260 -0.18 -3.31 15.66
C LEU A 260 1.11 -4.15 15.51
N PRO A 261 1.00 -5.48 15.33
CA PRO A 261 2.19 -6.30 15.17
C PRO A 261 3.05 -5.83 14.00
N GLY A 262 4.36 -5.71 14.23
CA GLY A 262 5.30 -5.24 13.21
C GLY A 262 5.32 -3.72 12.99
N ILE A 263 4.62 -2.93 13.81
CA ILE A 263 4.65 -1.46 13.76
C ILE A 263 6.06 -0.87 13.85
N LYS A 264 7.02 -1.56 14.48
CA LYS A 264 8.44 -1.16 14.46
C LYS A 264 8.95 -0.92 13.03
N PHE A 265 8.51 -1.71 12.06
CA PHE A 265 8.94 -1.57 10.68
C PHE A 265 8.35 -0.32 10.01
N VAL A 266 7.13 0.07 10.39
CA VAL A 266 6.52 1.35 9.98
C VAL A 266 7.34 2.52 10.51
N ILE A 267 7.64 2.52 11.81
CA ILE A 267 8.41 3.59 12.46
C ILE A 267 9.83 3.70 11.90
N LEU A 268 10.50 2.57 11.68
CA LEU A 268 11.83 2.56 11.07
C LEU A 268 11.80 3.03 9.60
N THR A 269 10.70 2.78 8.89
CA THR A 269 10.51 3.30 7.52
C THR A 269 10.30 4.81 7.52
N ILE A 270 9.56 5.38 8.49
CA ILE A 270 9.46 6.83 8.68
C ILE A 270 10.85 7.44 8.86
N TYR A 271 11.65 6.86 9.76
CA TYR A 271 13.01 7.34 9.99
C TYR A 271 13.89 7.23 8.75
N ASP A 272 13.83 6.09 8.04
CA ASP A 272 14.57 5.88 6.78
C ASP A 272 14.18 6.88 5.69
N LYS A 273 12.89 7.17 5.55
CA LYS A 273 12.36 8.14 4.58
C LYS A 273 12.77 9.56 4.93
N MET A 274 12.61 9.97 6.19
CA MET A 274 13.10 11.26 6.70
C MET A 274 14.61 11.42 6.44
N PHE A 275 15.41 10.40 6.70
CA PHE A 275 16.84 10.45 6.43
C PHE A 275 17.17 10.49 4.93
N SER A 276 16.48 9.68 4.13
CA SER A 276 16.76 9.57 2.69
C SER A 276 16.38 10.82 1.91
N ASP A 277 15.32 11.51 2.31
CA ASP A 277 14.84 12.70 1.61
C ASP A 277 15.61 13.97 2.00
N ASN A 278 16.33 13.95 3.13
CA ASN A 278 17.10 15.09 3.65
C ASN A 278 18.61 14.82 3.51
N VAL A 279 19.10 14.77 2.26
CA VAL A 279 20.51 14.46 1.95
C VAL A 279 21.48 15.48 2.55
N ASP A 280 21.07 16.76 2.59
CA ASP A 280 21.87 17.86 3.16
C ASP A 280 21.81 17.93 4.71
N GLY A 281 21.07 17.02 5.32
CA GLY A 281 20.91 16.90 6.76
C GLY A 281 19.50 17.19 7.23
N ILE A 282 19.02 16.37 8.18
CA ILE A 282 17.73 16.56 8.82
C ILE A 282 17.82 17.71 9.83
N GLN A 283 16.81 18.58 9.85
CA GLN A 283 16.70 19.63 10.87
C GLN A 283 16.69 19.02 12.28
N GLY A 284 17.51 19.58 13.17
CA GLY A 284 17.84 18.95 14.46
C GLY A 284 16.64 18.67 15.35
N GLU A 285 15.65 19.58 15.42
CA GLU A 285 14.48 19.41 16.28
C GLU A 285 13.51 18.35 15.75
N ALA A 286 13.28 18.31 14.44
CA ALA A 286 12.50 17.26 13.79
C ALA A 286 13.13 15.88 14.02
N GLU A 287 14.44 15.75 13.82
CA GLU A 287 15.17 14.51 14.10
C GLU A 287 15.06 14.13 15.58
N ASN A 288 15.33 15.07 16.49
CA ASN A 288 15.27 14.83 17.94
C ASN A 288 13.87 14.38 18.40
N LYS A 289 12.81 14.96 17.84
CA LYS A 289 11.42 14.61 18.16
C LYS A 289 11.10 13.17 17.74
N LEU A 290 11.53 12.75 16.55
CA LEU A 290 11.39 11.35 16.12
C LEU A 290 12.27 10.40 16.93
N ILE A 291 13.51 10.79 17.25
CA ILE A 291 14.42 9.99 18.09
C ILE A 291 13.83 9.79 19.49
N ARG A 292 13.26 10.82 20.12
CA ARG A 292 12.54 10.71 21.41
C ARG A 292 11.39 9.70 21.31
N PHE A 293 10.64 9.71 20.22
CA PHE A 293 9.55 8.76 19.99
C PHE A 293 10.07 7.32 19.86
N ILE A 294 11.12 7.09 19.06
CA ILE A 294 11.77 5.78 18.89
C ILE A 294 12.38 5.29 20.21
N ALA A 295 13.01 6.18 20.99
CA ALA A 295 13.65 5.86 22.27
C ALA A 295 12.66 5.40 23.34
N ARG A 296 11.37 5.72 23.22
CA ARG A 296 10.30 5.21 24.10
C ARG A 296 9.87 3.78 23.75
N ARG A 297 10.34 3.23 22.62
CA ARG A 297 9.92 1.95 22.06
C ARG A 297 11.06 0.93 22.01
N LYS A 298 11.08 -0.02 22.95
CA LYS A 298 12.15 -1.04 23.06
C LYS A 298 12.27 -1.92 21.80
N ASP A 299 11.15 -2.20 21.14
CA ASP A 299 11.06 -2.99 19.90
C ASP A 299 11.73 -2.29 18.71
N CYS A 300 11.81 -0.96 18.72
CA CYS A 300 12.49 -0.17 17.69
C CYS A 300 13.99 0.02 17.97
N GLN A 301 14.47 -0.38 19.15
CA GLN A 301 15.87 -0.21 19.58
C GLN A 301 16.64 -1.53 19.63
N THR A 302 15.94 -2.66 19.62
CA THR A 302 16.52 -3.99 19.76
C THR A 302 16.69 -4.66 18.40
N ASN A 303 17.82 -5.36 18.23
CA ASN A 303 18.12 -6.14 17.02
C ASN A 303 17.99 -5.36 15.69
N LEU A 304 18.45 -4.10 15.67
CA LEU A 304 18.51 -3.27 14.45
C LEU A 304 19.36 -3.91 13.34
N GLY A 305 20.32 -4.77 13.71
CA GLY A 305 21.13 -5.55 12.76
C GLY A 305 20.28 -6.46 11.87
N ALA A 306 19.21 -7.07 12.40
CA ALA A 306 18.33 -7.95 11.65
C ALA A 306 17.26 -7.23 10.81
N VAL A 307 17.19 -5.89 10.88
CA VAL A 307 16.25 -5.11 10.05
C VAL A 307 16.76 -5.08 8.60
N PRO A 308 15.96 -5.54 7.61
CA PRO A 308 16.39 -5.55 6.21
C PRO A 308 16.67 -4.14 5.66
N ASN A 309 17.61 -4.06 4.71
CA ASN A 309 18.06 -2.78 4.15
C ASN A 309 16.99 -2.03 3.36
N PHE A 310 15.95 -2.72 2.86
CA PHE A 310 14.81 -2.08 2.19
C PHE A 310 13.82 -1.45 3.18
N VAL A 311 13.90 -1.79 4.47
CA VAL A 311 13.14 -1.12 5.54
C VAL A 311 13.93 0.06 6.08
N LEU A 312 15.21 -0.16 6.41
CA LEU A 312 16.10 0.84 6.98
C LEU A 312 17.48 0.70 6.34
N LYS A 313 17.84 1.67 5.49
CA LYS A 313 19.10 1.68 4.75
C LYS A 313 20.30 1.69 5.71
N PRO A 314 21.46 1.17 5.30
CA PRO A 314 22.64 1.07 6.16
C PRO A 314 23.05 2.39 6.81
N ASP A 315 23.03 3.51 6.08
CA ASP A 315 23.47 4.80 6.62
C ASP A 315 22.44 5.46 7.54
N ALA A 316 21.15 5.31 7.21
CA ALA A 316 20.06 5.67 8.13
C ALA A 316 20.19 4.88 9.45
N LYS A 317 20.45 3.57 9.35
CA LYS A 317 20.67 2.68 10.51
C LYS A 317 21.84 3.14 11.38
N LYS A 318 23.01 3.44 10.78
CA LYS A 318 24.18 3.95 11.51
C LYS A 318 23.85 5.25 12.23
N ARG A 319 23.18 6.20 11.56
CA ARG A 319 22.78 7.48 12.16
C ARG A 319 21.78 7.29 13.31
N LEU A 320 20.81 6.39 13.15
CA LEU A 320 19.83 6.08 14.19
C LEU A 320 20.50 5.54 15.45
N ILE A 321 21.43 4.59 15.30
CA ILE A 321 22.19 4.01 16.42
C ILE A 321 23.00 5.10 17.14
N ARG A 322 23.68 5.97 16.39
CA ARG A 322 24.42 7.10 16.97
C ARG A 322 23.49 8.02 17.76
N LYS A 323 22.37 8.45 17.17
CA LYS A 323 21.41 9.37 17.80
C LYS A 323 20.73 8.77 19.05
N LEU A 324 20.40 7.48 19.03
CA LEU A 324 19.88 6.79 20.21
C LEU A 324 20.93 6.68 21.32
N THR A 325 22.21 6.55 20.98
CA THR A 325 23.31 6.51 21.95
C THR A 325 23.53 7.88 22.58
N GLU A 326 23.55 8.95 21.78
CA GLU A 326 23.57 10.35 22.24
C GLU A 326 22.41 10.65 23.19
N TYR A 327 21.18 10.29 22.79
CA TYR A 327 19.98 10.50 23.60
C TYR A 327 20.04 9.81 24.97
N ARG A 328 20.57 8.58 25.02
CA ARG A 328 20.77 7.85 26.29
C ARG A 328 21.90 8.46 27.14
N GLY A 329 22.98 8.92 26.51
CA GLY A 329 24.08 9.60 27.20
C GLY A 329 23.63 10.92 27.86
N ILE A 330 22.76 11.68 27.19
CA ILE A 330 22.16 12.90 27.75
C ILE A 330 21.27 12.59 28.97
N SER A 331 20.57 11.44 28.98
CA SER A 331 19.74 11.02 30.13
C SER A 331 20.52 10.52 31.35
N VAL A 332 21.81 10.18 31.23
CA VAL A 332 22.65 9.74 32.37
C VAL A 332 23.41 10.93 33.00
N GLY A 333 23.44 12.09 32.33
CA GLY A 333 24.05 13.33 32.84
C GLY A 333 23.06 14.41 33.28
N GLY A 334 21.77 14.11 33.35
CA GLY A 334 20.72 15.05 33.80
C GLY A 334 20.52 14.97 35.31
N VAL A 335 20.99 16.00 36.01
CA VAL A 335 20.76 16.34 37.43
C VAL A 335 19.28 16.44 37.76
#